data_AF-A0A948RV91-F1
#
_entry.id   AF-A0A948RV91-F1
#
_cell.length_a   1.000
_cell.length_b   1.000
_cell.length_c   1.000
_cell.angle_alpha   90.00
_cell.angle_beta   90.00
_cell.angle_gamma   90.00
#
_symmetry.space_group_name_H-M   'P 1'
#
loop_
_entity.id
_entity.type
_entity.pdbx_description
1 polymer ?
#
loop_
_entity_poly.entity_id
_entity_poly.type
_entity_poly.pdbx_seq_one_letter_code
_entity_poly.pdbx_strand_id
1 'polypeptide(L)'
;MTAYEAMSKSIEDIQARLKEHECLLNGLKEGCEEADLDFRLVSCPHKRRLTETLLKTVEVLEESRKAFKSKQLEALRKRLIEVLVENT
;
A
#
# COMPACT_ATOMS: atom_id res chain seq x y z
N MET A 1 27.34 16.47 -13.82
CA MET A 1 26.88 16.58 -12.42
C MET A 1 28.07 16.97 -11.58
N THR A 2 28.08 18.19 -11.05
CA THR A 2 29.12 18.64 -10.14
C THR A 2 28.88 18.09 -8.73
N ALA A 3 29.91 17.96 -7.91
CA ALA A 3 29.77 17.49 -6.53
C ALA A 3 28.80 18.37 -5.71
N TYR A 4 28.77 19.67 -6.01
CA TYR A 4 27.84 20.62 -5.41
C TYR A 4 26.38 20.30 -5.75
N GLU A 5 26.06 20.04 -7.03
CA GLU A 5 24.71 19.66 -7.45
C GLU A 5 24.23 18.36 -6.77
N ALA A 6 25.11 17.38 -6.60
CA ALA A 6 24.79 16.13 -5.92
C ALA A 6 24.50 16.35 -4.41
N MET A 7 25.28 17.22 -3.76
CA MET A 7 25.06 17.57 -2.35
C MET A 7 23.78 18.38 -2.16
N SER A 8 23.50 19.35 -3.03
CA SER A 8 22.24 20.13 -3.01
C SER A 8 21.03 19.22 -3.14
N LYS A 9 21.05 18.27 -4.09
CA LYS A 9 19.97 17.30 -4.25
C LYS A 9 19.79 16.40 -3.03
N SER A 10 20.90 15.96 -2.42
CA SER A 10 20.84 15.17 -1.18
C SER A 10 20.23 15.96 -0.02
N ILE A 11 20.50 17.27 0.07
CA ILE A 11 19.93 18.13 1.10
C ILE A 11 18.42 18.30 0.88
N GLU A 12 17.99 18.53 -0.36
CA GLU A 12 16.58 18.61 -0.74
C GLU A 12 15.82 17.32 -0.41
N ASP A 13 16.41 16.16 -0.73
CA ASP A 13 15.82 14.85 -0.42
C ASP A 13 15.68 14.64 1.09
N ILE A 14 16.69 15.02 1.88
CA ILE A 14 16.64 14.91 3.35
C ILE A 14 15.55 15.83 3.92
N GLN A 15 15.44 17.06 3.43
CA GLN A 15 14.41 18.01 3.86
C GLN A 15 12.99 17.51 3.52
N ALA A 16 12.81 16.92 2.34
CA ALA A 16 11.53 16.33 1.94
C ALA A 16 11.13 15.19 2.89
N ARG A 17 12.06 14.29 3.24
CA ARG A 17 11.81 13.18 4.18
C ARG A 17 11.54 13.67 5.60
N LEU A 18 12.23 14.71 6.05
CA LEU A 18 11.98 15.31 7.36
C LEU A 18 10.57 15.89 7.45
N LYS A 19 10.12 16.58 6.39
CA LYS A 19 8.78 17.16 6.30
C LYS A 19 7.69 16.08 6.26
N GLU A 20 7.95 14.96 5.59
CA GLU A 20 7.08 13.80 5.62
C GLU A 20 6.93 13.24 7.06
N HIS A 21 8.03 13.09 7.78
CA HIS A 21 8.01 12.63 9.17
C HIS A 21 7.29 13.62 10.10
N GLU A 22 7.46 14.92 9.90
CA GLU A 22 6.73 15.96 10.65
C GLU A 22 5.22 15.86 10.43
N CYS A 23 4.79 15.63 9.19
CA CYS A 23 3.38 15.39 8.86
C CYS A 23 2.82 14.14 9.54
N LEU A 24 3.60 13.05 9.60
CA LEU A 24 3.23 11.82 10.31
C LEU A 24 3.08 12.06 11.82
N LEU A 25 4.03 12.76 12.43
CA LEU A 25 4.01 13.08 13.87
C LEU A 25 2.86 14.01 14.24
N ASN A 26 2.56 15.01 13.40
CA ASN A 26 1.44 15.91 13.62
C ASN A 26 0.10 15.18 13.52
N GLY A 27 -0.05 14.27 12.55
CA GLY A 27 -1.23 13.40 12.47
C GLY A 27 -1.42 12.52 13.70
N LEU A 28 -0.33 12.00 14.28
CA LEU A 28 -0.38 11.23 15.52
C LEU A 28 -0.77 12.10 16.72
N LYS A 29 -0.28 13.35 16.77
CA LYS A 29 -0.52 14.31 17.86
C LYS A 29 -1.95 14.84 17.89
N GLU A 30 -2.57 15.03 16.73
CA GLU A 30 -3.93 15.56 16.61
C GLU A 30 -5.02 14.54 16.98
N GLY A 31 -4.63 13.32 17.37
CA GLY A 31 -5.55 12.26 17.75
C GLY A 31 -6.21 11.66 16.52
N CYS A 32 -5.45 10.90 15.73
CA CYS A 32 -6.03 10.07 14.68
C CYS A 32 -7.04 9.10 15.32
N GLU A 33 -8.33 9.27 15.00
CA GLU A 33 -9.22 8.10 14.95
C GLU A 33 -8.64 7.11 13.95
N GLU A 34 -8.80 5.80 14.19
CA GLU A 34 -8.22 4.72 13.38
C GLU A 34 -8.47 4.87 11.86
N ALA A 35 -9.52 5.60 11.47
CA ALA A 35 -9.85 5.94 10.09
C ALA A 35 -8.85 6.90 9.38
N ASP A 36 -8.17 7.82 10.10
CA ASP A 36 -7.25 8.79 9.48
C ASP A 36 -5.85 8.18 9.23
N LEU A 37 -5.47 7.17 10.03
CA LEU A 37 -4.33 6.31 9.73
C LEU A 37 -4.59 5.49 8.46
N ASP A 38 -5.84 5.06 8.26
CA ASP A 38 -6.22 4.29 7.09
C ASP A 38 -6.21 5.15 5.81
N PHE A 39 -6.64 6.41 5.86
CA PHE A 39 -6.52 7.34 4.72
C PHE A 39 -5.06 7.58 4.29
N ARG A 40 -4.14 7.68 5.25
CA ARG A 40 -2.70 7.86 4.97
C ARG A 40 -2.03 6.58 4.48
N LEU A 41 -2.45 5.43 5.00
CA LEU A 41 -2.10 4.11 4.46
C LEU A 41 -2.70 3.88 3.06
N VAL A 42 -3.89 4.40 2.75
CA VAL A 42 -4.52 4.38 1.43
C VAL A 42 -3.74 5.24 0.42
N SER A 43 -3.03 6.27 0.88
CA SER A 43 -2.10 7.04 0.05
C SER A 43 -0.69 6.42 -0.02
N CYS A 44 -0.40 5.39 0.79
CA CYS A 44 0.86 4.67 0.72
C CYS A 44 0.95 3.92 -0.63
N PRO A 45 1.93 4.23 -1.49
CA PRO A 45 2.08 3.59 -2.80
C PRO A 45 2.28 2.07 -2.68
N HIS A 46 2.82 1.59 -1.55
CA HIS A 46 2.96 0.17 -1.27
C HIS A 46 1.61 -0.52 -1.00
N LYS A 47 0.70 0.10 -0.24
CA LYS A 47 -0.65 -0.45 0.02
C LYS A 47 -1.44 -0.53 -1.28
N ARG A 48 -1.45 0.55 -2.09
CA ARG A 48 -2.10 0.57 -3.41
C ARG A 48 -1.58 -0.55 -4.32
N ARG A 49 -0.25 -0.66 -4.44
CA ARG A 49 0.38 -1.71 -5.26
C ARG A 49 0.02 -3.11 -4.75
N LEU A 50 -0.04 -3.31 -3.44
CA LEU A 50 -0.44 -4.58 -2.83
C LEU A 50 -1.90 -4.91 -3.15
N THR A 51 -2.82 -3.96 -2.97
CA THR A 51 -4.25 -4.10 -3.29
C THR A 51 -4.44 -4.44 -4.77
N GLU A 52 -3.81 -3.70 -5.69
CA GLU A 52 -3.87 -3.98 -7.13
C GLU A 52 -3.33 -5.38 -7.47
N THR A 53 -2.24 -5.80 -6.82
CA THR A 53 -1.63 -7.11 -7.04
C THR A 53 -2.54 -8.23 -6.52
N LEU A 54 -3.17 -8.03 -5.36
CA LEU A 54 -4.12 -8.98 -4.78
C LEU A 54 -5.37 -9.13 -5.66
N LEU A 55 -5.92 -8.02 -6.18
CA LEU A 55 -7.06 -8.05 -7.11
C LEU A 55 -6.73 -8.86 -8.38
N LYS A 56 -5.58 -8.59 -9.00
CA LYS A 56 -5.11 -9.37 -10.17
C LYS A 56 -4.91 -10.84 -9.85
N THR A 57 -4.39 -11.14 -8.66
CA THR A 57 -4.20 -12.53 -8.21
C THR A 57 -5.55 -13.24 -8.06
N VAL A 58 -6.55 -12.57 -7.47
CA VAL A 58 -7.92 -13.08 -7.34
C VAL A 58 -8.54 -13.36 -8.72
N GLU A 59 -8.35 -12.47 -9.68
CA GLU A 59 -8.84 -12.63 -11.05
C GLU A 59 -8.22 -13.86 -11.74
N VAL A 60 -6.90 -13.99 -11.72
CA VAL A 60 -6.20 -15.16 -12.32
C VAL A 60 -6.58 -16.45 -11.59
N LEU A 61 -6.78 -16.42 -10.28
CA LEU A 61 -7.24 -17.57 -9.51
C LEU A 61 -8.66 -18.00 -9.90
N GLU A 62 -9.55 -17.06 -10.23
CA GLU A 62 -10.89 -17.36 -10.74
C GLU A 62 -10.86 -18.03 -12.12
N GLU A 63 -10.07 -17.50 -13.03
CA GLU A 63 -9.88 -18.10 -14.35
C GLU A 63 -9.31 -19.51 -14.25
N SER A 64 -8.30 -19.68 -13.37
CA SER A 64 -7.70 -20.98 -13.07
C SER A 64 -8.70 -21.91 -12.41
N ARG A 65 -9.53 -21.44 -11.46
CA ARG A 65 -10.59 -22.24 -10.86
C ARG A 65 -11.60 -22.70 -11.91
N LYS A 66 -12.04 -21.82 -12.82
CA LYS A 66 -12.98 -22.18 -13.90
C LYS A 66 -12.40 -23.28 -14.80
N ALA A 67 -11.11 -23.19 -15.13
CA ALA A 67 -10.41 -24.18 -15.95
C ALA A 67 -10.20 -25.54 -15.24
N PHE A 68 -9.85 -25.54 -13.95
CA PHE A 68 -9.45 -26.74 -13.22
C PHE A 68 -10.51 -27.32 -12.26
N LYS A 69 -11.62 -26.59 -12.01
CA LYS A 69 -12.66 -26.90 -10.99
C LYS A 69 -12.08 -27.19 -9.59
N SER A 70 -10.94 -26.59 -9.26
CA SER A 70 -10.24 -26.84 -7.99
C SER A 70 -10.95 -26.17 -6.80
N LYS A 71 -11.29 -26.98 -5.79
CA LYS A 71 -11.85 -26.49 -4.51
C LYS A 71 -10.83 -25.70 -3.68
N GLN A 72 -9.54 -25.99 -3.82
CA GLN A 72 -8.48 -25.27 -3.12
C GLN A 72 -8.28 -23.85 -3.66
N LEU A 73 -8.40 -23.66 -4.98
CA LEU A 73 -8.33 -22.34 -5.60
C LEU A 73 -9.51 -21.46 -5.19
N GLU A 74 -10.71 -22.03 -5.08
CA GLU A 74 -11.88 -21.30 -4.57
C GLU A 74 -11.72 -20.87 -3.10
N ALA A 75 -11.16 -21.74 -2.26
CA ALA A 75 -10.89 -21.39 -0.86
C ALA A 75 -9.83 -20.28 -0.73
N LEU A 76 -8.77 -20.35 -1.53
CA LEU A 76 -7.73 -19.33 -1.57
C LEU A 76 -8.28 -17.97 -2.04
N ARG A 77 -9.11 -17.99 -3.09
CA ARG A 77 -9.79 -16.79 -3.60
C ARG A 77 -10.61 -16.09 -2.51
N LYS A 78 -11.44 -16.83 -1.79
CA LYS A 78 -12.30 -16.26 -0.73
C LYS A 78 -11.48 -15.59 0.36
N ARG A 79 -10.41 -16.24 0.82
CA ARG A 79 -9.49 -15.66 1.82
C ARG A 79 -8.85 -14.36 1.33
N LEU A 80 -8.44 -14.30 0.05
CA LEU A 80 -7.85 -13.08 -0.51
C LEU A 80 -8.87 -11.94 -0.62
N ILE A 81 -10.13 -12.25 -0.91
CA ILE A 81 -11.22 -11.25 -0.91
C ILE A 81 -11.51 -10.76 0.50
N GLU A 82 -11.57 -11.66 1.49
CA GLU A 82 -11.76 -11.29 2.90
C GLU A 82 -10.67 -10.32 3.37
N VAL A 83 -9.40 -10.65 3.11
CA VAL A 83 -8.26 -9.76 3.42
C VAL A 83 -8.36 -8.42 2.70
N LEU A 84 -8.84 -8.39 1.45
CA LEU A 84 -9.03 -7.13 0.73
C LEU A 84 -10.11 -6.25 1.37
N VAL A 85 -11.22 -6.84 1.81
CA VAL A 85 -12.32 -6.12 2.48
C VAL A 85 -11.91 -5.62 3.86
N GLU A 86 -11.10 -6.38 4.60
CA GLU A 86 -10.58 -5.97 5.91
C GLU A 86 -9.51 -4.87 5.85
N ASN A 87 -8.94 -4.62 4.66
CA ASN A 87 -7.85 -3.64 4.46
C ASN A 87 -8.24 -2.43 3.59
N THR A 88 -9.52 -2.31 3.21
CA THR A 88 -10.12 -1.16 2.52
C THR A 88 -11.03 -0.36 3.44
#